data_AF-A0A0P9D6Z4-F1
#
_entry.id   AF-A0A0P9D6Z4-F1
#
_cell.length_a   1.000
_cell.length_b   1.000
_cell.length_c   1.000
_cell.angle_alpha   90.00
_cell.angle_beta   90.00
_cell.angle_gamma   90.00
#
_symmetry.space_group_name_H-M   'P 1'
#
loop_
_entity.id
_entity.type
_entity.pdbx_description
1 polymer ?
#
loop_
_entity_poly.entity_id
_entity_poly.type
_entity_poly.pdbx_seq_one_letter_code
_entity_poly.pdbx_strand_id
1 'polypeptide(L)' 'PSANLDLTSTPYLADQERPLATVYWEGAVRIEGTANGQPISGSGYVELTGYAEQQGEDNVRVR' A
#
# COMPACT_ATOMS: atom_id res chain seq x y z
N PRO A 1 20.19 -1.24 -9.04
CA PRO A 1 19.80 -0.60 -7.76
C PRO A 1 21.04 -0.35 -6.88
N SER A 2 21.41 0.92 -6.65
CA SER A 2 22.65 1.28 -5.93
C SER A 2 22.57 1.12 -4.41
N ALA A 3 21.37 1.01 -3.84
CA ALA A 3 21.16 0.93 -2.39
C ALA A 3 21.17 -0.51 -1.82
N ASN A 4 21.15 -1.54 -2.68
CA ASN A 4 21.11 -2.96 -2.30
C ASN A 4 20.11 -3.26 -1.17
N LEU A 5 18.86 -2.88 -1.41
CA LEU A 5 17.75 -3.05 -0.48
C LEU A 5 16.96 -4.31 -0.83
N ASP A 6 16.63 -5.10 0.19
CA ASP A 6 15.66 -6.17 0.13
C ASP A 6 14.70 -5.99 1.32
N LEU A 7 13.45 -5.65 1.05
CA LEU A 7 12.49 -5.20 2.05
C LEU A 7 11.17 -5.96 1.90
N THR A 8 10.64 -6.40 3.03
CA THR A 8 9.27 -6.88 3.19
C THR A 8 8.45 -5.81 3.89
N SER A 9 7.28 -5.51 3.33
CA SER A 9 6.29 -4.61 3.94
C SER A 9 5.07 -5.42 4.38
N THR A 10 4.72 -5.33 5.66
CA THR A 10 3.57 -6.02 6.25
C THR A 10 2.58 -4.99 6.80
N PRO A 11 1.30 -5.02 6.43
CA PRO A 11 0.30 -4.10 6.98
C PRO A 11 0.15 -4.27 8.50
N TYR A 12 0.03 -3.17 9.23
CA TYR A 12 -0.32 -3.21 10.65
C TYR A 12 -1.77 -3.66 10.88
N LEU A 13 -2.66 -3.26 9.97
CA LEU A 13 -4.05 -3.70 9.91
C LEU A 13 -4.38 -4.07 8.46
N ALA A 14 -5.12 -5.16 8.26
CA ALA A 14 -5.50 -5.60 6.93
C ALA A 14 -6.49 -4.64 6.25
N ASP A 15 -7.50 -4.20 6.99
CA ASP A 15 -8.55 -3.33 6.47
C ASP A 15 -8.20 -1.85 6.70
N GLN A 16 -7.65 -1.22 5.65
CA GLN A 16 -7.31 0.20 5.61
C GLN A 16 -7.78 0.81 4.27
N GLU A 17 -8.93 0.37 3.77
CA GLU A 17 -9.52 0.87 2.52
C GLU A 17 -10.15 2.27 2.69
N ARG A 18 -10.03 3.09 1.65
CA ARG A 18 -10.58 4.45 1.54
C ARG A 18 -11.51 4.51 0.31
N PRO A 19 -12.83 4.42 0.51
CA PRO A 19 -13.80 4.44 -0.58
C PRO A 19 -14.12 5.89 -1.00
N LEU A 20 -13.16 6.54 -1.65
CA LEU A 20 -13.37 7.85 -2.28
C LEU A 20 -13.89 7.66 -3.72
N ALA A 21 -13.83 8.72 -4.55
CA ALA A 21 -14.20 8.63 -5.97
C ALA A 21 -13.36 7.57 -6.70
N THR A 22 -12.08 7.47 -6.34
CA THR A 22 -11.23 6.32 -6.58
C THR A 22 -11.06 5.58 -5.25
N VAL A 23 -11.34 4.28 -5.22
CA VAL A 23 -11.00 3.44 -4.07
C VAL A 23 -9.49 3.28 -3.97
N TYR A 24 -8.96 3.61 -2.79
CA TYR A 24 -7.57 3.36 -2.41
C TYR A 24 -7.52 2.37 -1.25
N TRP A 25 -6.44 1.62 -1.15
CA TRP A 25 -5.99 1.10 0.13
C TRP A 25 -4.84 1.97 0.61
N GLU A 26 -4.98 2.58 1.79
CA GLU A 26 -4.05 3.56 2.35
C GLU A 26 -3.68 3.11 3.76
N GLY A 27 -2.59 2.37 3.88
CA GLY A 27 -2.31 1.66 5.11
C GLY A 27 -0.92 1.86 5.69
N ALA A 28 -0.89 1.97 7.01
CA ALA A 28 0.34 1.91 7.79
C ALA A 28 0.92 0.49 7.72
N VAL A 29 2.22 0.41 7.50
CA VAL A 29 2.96 -0.84 7.34
C VAL A 29 4.20 -0.89 8.23
N ARG A 30 4.52 -2.09 8.71
CA ARG A 30 5.85 -2.43 9.22
C ARG A 30 6.76 -2.80 8.05
N ILE A 31 8.00 -2.30 8.07
CA ILE A 31 9.03 -2.62 7.09
C ILE A 31 10.15 -3.37 7.79
N GLU A 32 10.54 -4.51 7.24
CA GLU A 32 11.65 -5.35 7.73
C GLU A 32 12.47 -5.82 6.54
N GLY A 33 13.79 -5.92 6.68
CA GLY A 33 14.64 -6.36 5.58
C GLY A 33 16.12 -6.06 5.78
N THR A 34 16.84 -5.87 4.68
CA THR A 34 18.27 -5.56 4.69
C THR A 34 18.63 -4.38 3.78
N ALA A 35 19.68 -3.67 4.17
CA ALA A 35 20.40 -2.70 3.35
C ALA A 35 21.88 -3.10 3.33
N ASN A 36 22.43 -3.42 2.15
CA ASN A 36 23.79 -3.96 2.05
C ASN A 36 24.03 -5.18 2.96
N GLY A 37 23.02 -6.05 3.11
CA GLY A 37 23.07 -7.23 3.98
C GLY A 37 22.98 -6.93 5.48
N GLN A 38 22.90 -5.66 5.89
CA GLN A 38 22.66 -5.29 7.30
C GLN A 38 21.16 -5.21 7.58
N PRO A 39 20.66 -5.81 8.68
CA PRO A 39 19.25 -5.81 8.99
C PRO A 39 18.76 -4.38 9.31
N ILE A 40 17.59 -4.03 8.78
CA ILE A 40 16.91 -2.77 9.03
C ILE A 40 15.42 -3.01 9.28
N SER A 41 14.81 -2.12 10.05
CA SER A 41 13.38 -2.11 10.31
C SER A 41 12.85 -0.69 10.42
N GLY A 42 11.54 -0.54 10.22
CA GLY A 42 10.88 0.76 10.33
C GLY A 42 9.37 0.66 10.17
N SER A 43 8.72 1.82 10.20
CA SER A 43 7.31 1.99 9.88
C SER A 43 7.18 2.88 8.65
N GLY A 44 6.18 2.61 7.83
CA GLY A 44 5.90 3.39 6.63
C GLY A 44 4.42 3.42 6.30
N TYR A 45 4.11 3.88 5.10
CA TYR A 45 2.76 3.94 4.55
C TYR A 45 2.79 3.47 3.10
N VAL A 46 1.79 2.70 2.70
CA VAL A 46 1.62 2.22 1.32
C VAL A 46 0.25 2.66 0.82
N GLU A 47 0.23 3.19 -0.39
CA GLU A 47 -0.99 3.51 -1.13
C GLU A 47 -1.11 2.54 -2.32
N LEU A 48 -2.25 1.88 -2.42
CA LEU A 48 -2.60 1.01 -3.55
C LEU A 48 -3.89 1.53 -4.18
N THR A 49 -3.96 1.51 -5.50
CA THR A 49 -5.15 1.86 -6.27
C THR A 49 -5.32 0.90 -7.44
N GLY A 50 -6.49 0.88 -8.07
CA GLY A 50 -6.79 0.01 -9.21
C GLY A 50 -7.11 -1.44 -8.87
N TYR A 51 -7.30 -1.76 -7.58
CA TYR A 51 -7.66 -3.11 -7.09
C TYR A 51 -9.14 -3.28 -6.79
N ALA A 52 -9.92 -2.19 -6.70
CA ALA A 52 -11.36 -2.30 -6.65
C ALA A 52 -11.89 -2.90 -7.95
N GLU A 53 -12.84 -3.83 -7.85
CA GLU A 53 -13.55 -4.38 -9.01
C GLU A 53 -14.11 -3.24 -9.87
N GLN A 54 -14.08 -3.42 -11.20
CA GLN A 54 -14.31 -2.40 -12.23
C GLN A 54 -15.16 -1.21 -11.75
N GLN A 55 -14.51 -0.09 -11.41
CA GLN A 55 -15.17 1.22 -11.24
C GLN A 55 -15.77 1.76 -12.56
N GLY A 56 -15.88 0.91 -13.59
CA GLY A 56 -16.07 1.28 -14.99
C GLY A 56 -17.52 1.38 -15.47
N GLU A 57 -18.53 1.00 -14.68
CA GLU A 57 -19.94 1.12 -15.12
C GLU A 57 -20.89 1.78 -14.10
N ASP A 58 -20.65 1.69 -12.79
CA ASP A 58 -21.63 2.13 -11.78
C ASP A 58 -21.36 3.49 -11.11
N ASN A 59 -20.18 4.08 -11.28
CA ASN A 59 -19.84 5.36 -10.64
C ASN A 59 -20.29 6.62 -11.43
N VAL A 60 -20.97 6.45 -12.57
CA VAL A 60 -21.68 7.54 -13.27
C VAL A 60 -23.13 7.60 -12.82
N ARG A 61 -23.37 7.74 -11.51
CA ARG A 61 -24.62 8.30 -11.01
C ARG A 61 -24.31 9.44 -10.05
N VAL A 62 -24.16 10.60 -10.68
CA VAL A 62 -24.30 11.93 -10.12
C VAL A 62 -25.30 11.92 -8.96
N ARG A 63 -24.85 12.33 -7.78
CA ARG A 63 -25.70 13.04 -6.83
C ARG A 63 -25.46 14.52 -6.99
#